data_AF-A0A2I8DCZ8-F1
#
_entry.id   AF-A0A2I8DCZ8-F1
#
_cell.length_a   1.000
_cell.length_b   1.000
_cell.length_c   1.000
_cell.angle_alpha   90.00
_cell.angle_beta   90.00
_cell.angle_gamma   90.00
#
_symmetry.space_group_name_H-M   'P 1'
#
loop_
_entity.id
_entity.type
_entity.pdbx_description
1 polymer ?
#
loop_
_entity_poly.entity_id
_entity_poly.type
_entity_poly.pdbx_seq_one_letter_code
_entity_poly.pdbx_strand_id
1 'polypeptide(L)'
;MHVSLRATRFLILAGLTAAAAPALAIDCGKASSPVEKLICSSREAKAEDAGLNRAYAALMKQAPDDEIRAMLKDSQRRWLAARDGKLQDLIANIDAVPEGKTAGSVAADLISARIDALTERDKGSKQPRLISTALAQREFRQQFTGGPYDGYDVVCELLPPNDIYACFAISHYQNKDRVCTAEQYWATGSVYAQRYVAKVVDQKLVPVASCSYNGNDDNCPGGISDEARWNTGPKVRTPMGYPTKPLPRLDGEVYDSDDYDWLKACLTDDTFPLANPTTAGR
;
A
#
# COMPACT_ATOMS: atom_id res chain seq x y z
N MET A 1 0.25 -62.59 25.13
CA MET A 1 -0.15 -61.45 24.28
C MET A 1 -0.16 -60.20 25.14
N HIS A 2 0.90 -59.39 25.06
CA HIS A 2 1.01 -58.11 25.77
C HIS A 2 0.59 -56.99 24.83
N VAL A 3 -0.51 -56.30 25.13
CA VAL A 3 -0.90 -55.07 24.43
C VAL A 3 -0.53 -53.89 25.34
N SER A 4 0.47 -53.15 24.89
CA SER A 4 1.07 -52.00 25.58
C SER A 4 0.20 -50.75 25.40
N LEU A 5 -0.12 -50.07 26.50
CA LEU A 5 -0.73 -48.75 26.52
C LEU A 5 0.25 -47.72 25.93
N ARG A 6 -0.08 -47.12 24.78
CA ARG A 6 0.59 -45.93 24.28
C ARG A 6 -0.17 -44.69 24.76
N ALA A 7 0.42 -43.99 25.74
CA ALA A 7 -0.02 -42.67 26.16
C ALA A 7 0.31 -41.65 25.06
N THR A 8 -0.71 -41.17 24.36
CA THR A 8 -0.59 -40.10 23.36
C THR A 8 -0.48 -38.75 24.09
N ARG A 9 0.71 -38.15 24.07
CA ARG A 9 0.95 -36.78 24.54
C ARG A 9 0.30 -35.79 23.55
N PHE A 10 -0.77 -35.12 23.97
CA PHE A 10 -1.31 -33.95 23.27
C PHE A 10 -0.35 -32.76 23.45
N LEU A 11 0.36 -32.41 22.39
CA LEU A 11 1.06 -31.12 22.27
C LEU A 11 0.01 -30.05 21.94
N ILE A 12 -0.34 -29.24 22.95
CA ILE A 12 -1.15 -28.04 22.76
C ILE A 12 -0.25 -26.99 22.09
N LEU A 13 -0.44 -26.80 20.78
CA LEU A 13 0.18 -25.71 20.04
C LEU A 13 -0.58 -24.42 20.38
N ALA A 14 -0.08 -23.67 21.36
CA ALA A 14 -0.58 -22.34 21.66
C ALA A 14 -0.24 -21.41 20.49
N GLY A 15 -1.20 -21.22 19.58
CA GLY A 15 -1.09 -20.21 18.52
C GLY A 15 -1.09 -18.82 19.15
N LEU A 16 0.04 -18.12 19.07
CA LEU A 16 0.07 -16.66 19.23
C LEU A 16 -0.71 -16.05 18.07
N THR A 17 -2.01 -15.85 18.28
CA THR A 17 -2.76 -14.90 17.49
C THR A 17 -2.29 -13.52 17.90
N ALA A 18 -1.60 -12.82 17.01
CA ALA A 18 -1.44 -11.38 17.13
C ALA A 18 -2.83 -10.76 17.03
N ALA A 19 -3.51 -10.63 18.17
CA ALA A 19 -4.74 -9.89 18.27
C ALA A 19 -4.41 -8.46 17.84
N ALA A 20 -4.85 -8.08 16.64
CA ALA A 20 -4.87 -6.69 16.24
C ALA A 20 -5.74 -5.98 17.26
N ALA A 21 -5.11 -5.31 18.22
CA ALA A 21 -5.80 -4.52 19.21
C ALA A 21 -6.71 -3.54 18.44
N PRO A 22 -7.95 -3.31 18.91
CA PRO A 22 -8.73 -2.21 18.36
C PRO A 22 -7.86 -0.95 18.43
N ALA A 23 -7.94 -0.11 17.40
CA ALA A 23 -7.37 1.23 17.42
C ALA A 23 -8.16 2.07 18.46
N LEU A 24 -7.90 1.77 19.72
CA LEU A 24 -8.20 2.58 20.89
C LEU A 24 -6.90 3.32 21.22
N ALA A 25 -7.05 4.49 21.83
CA ALA A 25 -5.91 5.24 22.34
C ALA A 25 -5.04 4.35 23.21
N ILE A 26 -3.73 4.56 23.12
CA ILE A 26 -2.75 3.83 23.93
C ILE A 26 -3.18 3.98 25.39
N ASP A 27 -3.47 2.85 26.02
CA ASP A 27 -3.77 2.81 27.45
C ASP A 27 -2.46 3.03 28.20
N CYS A 28 -2.18 4.30 28.54
CA CYS A 28 -0.93 4.66 29.22
C CYS A 28 -0.75 3.98 30.58
N GLY A 29 -1.82 3.46 31.20
CA GLY A 29 -1.70 2.64 32.42
C GLY A 29 -1.15 1.24 32.15
N LYS A 30 -1.17 0.80 30.89
CA LYS A 30 -0.70 -0.51 30.42
C LYS A 30 0.39 -0.43 29.36
N ALA A 31 0.91 0.77 29.09
CA ALA A 31 1.99 1.00 28.14
C ALA A 31 3.20 0.12 28.48
N SER A 32 3.56 -0.75 27.53
CA SER A 32 4.55 -1.81 27.70
C SER A 32 5.74 -1.62 26.76
N SER A 33 5.49 -1.19 25.51
CA SER A 33 6.55 -0.97 24.52
C SER A 33 7.29 0.36 24.75
N PRO A 34 8.55 0.49 24.27
CA PRO A 34 9.27 1.76 24.31
C PRO A 34 8.51 2.90 23.62
N VAL A 35 7.89 2.63 22.47
CA VAL A 35 7.08 3.60 21.72
C VAL A 35 5.84 4.04 22.49
N GLU A 36 5.10 3.11 23.11
CA GLU A 36 3.95 3.44 23.94
C GLU A 36 4.35 4.32 25.13
N LYS A 37 5.46 3.99 25.80
CA LYS A 37 6.01 4.79 26.92
C LYS A 37 6.45 6.18 26.46
N LEU A 38 7.06 6.29 25.28
CA LEU A 38 7.41 7.58 24.69
C LEU A 38 6.17 8.44 24.47
N ILE A 39 5.15 7.91 23.78
CA ILE A 39 3.90 8.63 23.51
C ILE A 39 3.22 9.04 24.83
N CYS A 40 3.18 8.14 25.82
CA CYS A 40 2.53 8.39 27.11
C CYS A 40 3.27 9.36 28.03
N SER A 41 4.58 9.53 27.86
CA SER A 41 5.37 10.50 28.64
C SER A 41 5.33 11.91 28.04
N SER A 42 4.96 12.06 26.76
CA SER A 42 4.70 13.34 26.11
C SER A 42 3.23 13.73 26.24
N ARG A 43 2.94 14.85 26.91
CA ARG A 43 1.56 15.37 27.03
C ARG A 43 0.93 15.63 25.66
N GLU A 44 1.72 16.15 24.73
CA GLU A 44 1.30 16.49 23.37
C GLU A 44 1.00 15.22 22.56
N ALA A 45 1.95 14.28 22.48
CA ALA A 45 1.75 13.04 21.73
C ALA A 45 0.59 12.21 22.27
N LYS A 46 0.40 12.20 23.59
CA LYS A 46 -0.76 11.54 24.22
C LYS A 46 -2.08 12.19 23.82
N ALA A 47 -2.13 13.51 23.73
CA ALA A 47 -3.34 14.22 23.30
C ALA A 47 -3.66 13.94 21.83
N GLU A 48 -2.63 13.94 20.98
CA GLU A 48 -2.74 13.58 19.57
C GLU A 48 -3.17 12.12 19.38
N ASP A 49 -2.61 11.17 20.13
CA ASP A 49 -3.02 9.76 20.05
C ASP A 49 -4.52 9.59 20.40
N ALA A 50 -5.02 10.30 21.40
CA ALA A 50 -6.45 10.33 21.68
C ALA A 50 -7.26 10.95 20.52
N GLY A 51 -6.73 11.97 19.85
CA GLY A 51 -7.29 12.59 18.63
C GLY A 51 -7.37 11.61 17.46
N LEU A 52 -6.27 10.91 17.18
CA LEU A 52 -6.16 9.91 16.14
C LEU A 52 -7.23 8.82 16.27
N ASN A 53 -7.45 8.32 17.47
CA ASN A 53 -8.44 7.27 17.69
C ASN A 53 -9.88 7.78 17.48
N ARG A 54 -10.17 9.04 17.81
CA ARG A 54 -11.45 9.67 17.47
C ARG A 54 -11.62 9.82 15.95
N ALA A 55 -10.58 10.31 15.27
CA ALA A 55 -10.59 10.49 13.81
C ALA A 55 -10.77 9.14 13.09
N TYR A 56 -10.00 8.13 13.48
CA TYR A 56 -10.11 6.78 12.94
C TYR A 56 -11.49 6.16 13.20
N ALA A 57 -12.03 6.27 14.42
CA ALA A 57 -13.37 5.78 14.72
C ALA A 57 -14.46 6.51 13.88
N ALA A 58 -14.30 7.81 13.64
CA ALA A 58 -15.21 8.58 12.78
C ALA A 58 -15.10 8.17 11.30
N LEU A 59 -13.89 7.92 10.80
CA LEU A 59 -13.67 7.41 9.45
C LEU A 59 -14.29 6.02 9.27
N MET A 60 -14.09 5.12 10.24
CA MET A 60 -14.65 3.77 10.21
C MET A 60 -16.18 3.75 10.23
N LYS A 61 -16.84 4.76 10.80
CA LYS A 61 -18.31 4.91 10.73
C LYS A 61 -18.80 5.36 9.35
N GLN A 62 -17.95 6.02 8.56
CA GLN A 62 -18.25 6.48 7.21
C GLN A 62 -17.97 5.42 6.14
N ALA A 63 -17.29 4.33 6.48
CA ALA A 63 -17.04 3.21 5.57
C ALA A 63 -18.38 2.63 5.07
N PRO A 64 -18.62 2.59 3.74
CA PRO A 64 -19.91 2.19 3.18
C PRO A 64 -20.15 0.67 3.22
N ASP A 65 -19.08 -0.13 3.33
CA ASP A 65 -19.14 -1.59 3.34
C ASP A 65 -17.90 -2.20 4.04
N ASP A 66 -17.91 -3.53 4.18
CA ASP A 66 -16.86 -4.27 4.86
C ASP A 66 -15.53 -4.33 4.09
N GLU A 67 -15.55 -4.19 2.76
CA GLU A 67 -14.33 -4.17 1.94
C GLU A 67 -13.55 -2.88 2.17
N ILE A 68 -14.23 -1.72 2.09
CA ILE A 68 -13.61 -0.43 2.41
C ILE A 68 -13.24 -0.37 3.90
N ARG A 69 -14.05 -0.95 4.79
CA ARG A 69 -13.70 -1.07 6.21
C ARG A 69 -12.43 -1.89 6.43
N ALA A 70 -12.22 -2.97 5.67
CA ALA A 70 -11.01 -3.79 5.74
C ALA A 70 -9.80 -3.02 5.22
N MET A 71 -9.94 -2.36 4.06
CA MET A 71 -8.89 -1.49 3.50
C MET A 71 -8.45 -0.40 4.49
N LEU A 72 -9.39 0.28 5.16
CA LEU A 72 -9.08 1.31 6.16
C LEU A 72 -8.31 0.75 7.37
N LYS A 73 -8.62 -0.49 7.79
CA LYS A 73 -7.87 -1.17 8.87
C LYS A 73 -6.43 -1.43 8.43
N ASP A 74 -6.23 -1.89 7.21
CA ASP A 74 -4.90 -2.23 6.70
C ASP A 74 -4.05 -0.98 6.43
N SER A 75 -4.66 0.10 5.92
CA SER A 75 -4.06 1.43 5.86
C SER A 75 -3.60 1.90 7.25
N GLN A 76 -4.47 1.84 8.28
CA GLN A 76 -4.09 2.26 9.62
C GLN A 76 -3.00 1.39 10.24
N ARG A 77 -3.01 0.07 9.99
CA ARG A 77 -1.95 -0.85 10.46
C ARG A 77 -0.60 -0.53 9.83
N ARG A 78 -0.56 -0.26 8.52
CA ARG A 78 0.67 0.14 7.82
C ARG A 78 1.22 1.43 8.40
N TRP A 79 0.36 2.43 8.64
CA TRP A 79 0.79 3.68 9.25
C TRP A 79 1.33 3.50 10.68
N LEU A 80 0.66 2.70 11.51
CA LEU A 80 1.13 2.40 12.88
C LEU A 80 2.51 1.73 12.86
N ALA A 81 2.73 0.78 11.94
CA ALA A 81 4.02 0.13 11.80
C ALA A 81 5.12 1.12 11.38
N ALA A 82 4.85 2.02 10.43
CA ALA A 82 5.78 3.04 10.00
C ALA A 82 6.12 4.03 11.12
N ARG A 83 5.10 4.52 11.85
CA ARG A 83 5.27 5.37 13.05
C ARG A 83 6.14 4.67 14.09
N ASP A 84 5.79 3.44 14.45
CA ASP A 84 6.47 2.72 15.51
C ASP A 84 7.92 2.42 15.14
N GLY A 85 8.20 2.09 13.88
CA GLY A 85 9.56 1.95 13.36
C GLY A 85 10.37 3.24 13.53
N LYS A 86 9.84 4.38 13.07
CA LYS A 86 10.52 5.69 13.22
C LYS A 86 10.75 6.06 14.68
N LEU A 87 9.74 5.90 15.54
CA LEU A 87 9.87 6.23 16.96
C LEU A 87 10.84 5.30 17.68
N GLN A 88 10.88 4.03 17.30
CA GLN A 88 11.87 3.09 17.81
C GLN A 88 13.31 3.50 17.42
N ASP A 89 13.51 3.98 16.19
CA ASP A 89 14.81 4.49 15.73
C ASP A 89 15.24 5.74 16.52
N LEU A 90 14.31 6.68 16.77
CA LEU A 90 14.60 7.88 17.58
C LEU A 90 14.91 7.54 19.04
N ILE A 91 14.25 6.51 19.60
CA ILE A 91 14.54 6.03 20.97
C ILE A 91 15.94 5.40 21.02
N ALA A 92 16.33 4.66 19.98
CA ALA A 92 17.62 3.99 19.90
C ALA A 92 18.78 4.94 19.56
N ASN A 93 18.50 6.03 18.84
CA ASN A 93 19.50 6.96 18.34
C ASN A 93 19.05 8.42 18.54
N ILE A 94 19.50 9.02 19.64
CA ILE A 94 19.10 10.39 20.01
C ILE A 94 19.54 11.44 18.99
N ASP A 95 20.64 11.19 18.26
CA ASP A 95 21.15 12.09 17.23
C ASP A 95 20.26 12.12 15.97
N ALA A 96 19.33 11.16 15.83
CA ALA A 96 18.33 11.16 14.77
C ALA A 96 17.13 12.07 15.08
N VAL A 97 17.03 12.64 16.29
CA VAL A 97 15.99 13.61 16.63
C VAL A 97 16.31 14.95 15.96
N PRO A 98 15.37 15.54 15.19
CA PRO A 98 15.59 16.83 14.54
C PRO A 98 15.93 17.94 15.55
N GLU A 99 16.78 18.88 15.12
CA GLU A 99 17.17 20.02 15.95
C GLU A 99 15.93 20.79 16.46
N GLY A 100 15.93 21.13 17.75
CA GLY A 100 14.82 21.84 18.39
C GLY A 100 13.59 20.98 18.68
N LYS A 101 13.59 19.68 18.37
CA LYS A 101 12.51 18.75 18.68
C LYS A 101 12.88 17.78 19.81
N THR A 102 11.86 17.16 20.39
CA THR A 102 12.00 15.97 21.22
C THR A 102 11.41 14.78 20.47
N ALA A 103 11.80 13.56 20.82
CA ALA A 103 11.13 12.37 20.26
C ALA A 103 9.61 12.38 20.52
N GLY A 104 9.18 12.98 21.64
CA GLY A 104 7.77 13.16 21.97
C GLY A 104 7.05 14.16 21.07
N SER A 105 7.68 15.26 20.66
CA SER A 105 7.07 16.21 19.72
C SER A 105 7.08 15.66 18.29
N VAL A 106 8.10 14.89 17.89
CA VAL A 106 8.07 14.16 16.61
C VAL A 106 6.93 13.15 16.58
N ALA A 107 6.70 12.42 17.68
CA ALA A 107 5.55 11.52 17.79
C ALA A 107 4.21 12.29 17.63
N ALA A 108 4.08 13.46 18.24
CA ALA A 108 2.89 14.30 18.07
C ALA A 108 2.70 14.73 16.61
N ASP A 109 3.75 15.21 15.94
CA ASP A 109 3.70 15.65 14.54
C ASP A 109 3.25 14.52 13.61
N LEU A 110 3.82 13.33 13.76
CA LEU A 110 3.45 12.15 12.96
C LEU A 110 1.97 11.80 13.16
N ILE A 111 1.50 11.83 14.41
CA ILE A 111 0.10 11.52 14.74
C ILE A 111 -0.85 12.60 14.18
N SER A 112 -0.48 13.88 14.30
CA SER A 112 -1.25 15.00 13.73
C SER A 112 -1.38 14.88 12.21
N ALA A 113 -0.28 14.62 11.51
CA ALA A 113 -0.30 14.43 10.06
C ALA A 113 -1.20 13.26 9.64
N ARG A 114 -1.28 12.21 10.46
CA ARG A 114 -2.22 11.11 10.20
C ARG A 114 -3.67 11.51 10.46
N ILE A 115 -3.97 12.29 11.50
CA ILE A 115 -5.32 12.83 11.73
C ILE A 115 -5.76 13.64 10.50
N ASP A 116 -4.88 14.47 9.96
CA ASP A 116 -5.14 15.23 8.75
C ASP A 116 -5.47 14.30 7.58
N ALA A 117 -4.64 13.28 7.31
CA ALA A 117 -4.89 12.31 6.24
C ALA A 117 -6.20 11.52 6.41
N LEU A 118 -6.57 11.14 7.65
CA LEU A 118 -7.82 10.41 7.93
C LEU A 118 -9.07 11.29 7.77
N THR A 119 -8.91 12.62 7.84
CA THR A 119 -10.02 13.58 7.79
C THR A 119 -10.05 14.41 6.50
N GLU A 120 -8.99 14.32 5.69
CA GLU A 120 -8.84 14.99 4.40
C GLU A 120 -10.00 14.67 3.47
N ARG A 121 -10.42 15.68 2.70
CA ARG A 121 -11.50 15.59 1.72
C ARG A 121 -11.10 16.36 0.48
N ASP A 122 -11.28 15.73 -0.67
CA ASP A 122 -11.14 16.44 -1.94
C ASP A 122 -12.19 17.54 -2.07
N LYS A 123 -11.86 18.58 -2.84
CA LYS A 123 -12.75 19.71 -3.07
C LYS A 123 -14.09 19.23 -3.64
N GLY A 124 -15.17 19.45 -2.89
CA GLY A 124 -16.53 19.05 -3.27
C GLY A 124 -16.93 17.64 -2.85
N SER A 125 -16.02 16.84 -2.30
CA SER A 125 -16.35 15.51 -1.78
C SER A 125 -17.00 15.58 -0.40
N LYS A 126 -18.08 14.80 -0.22
CA LYS A 126 -18.71 14.57 1.09
C LYS A 126 -18.08 13.40 1.84
N GLN A 127 -17.16 12.66 1.23
CA GLN A 127 -16.47 11.52 1.81
C GLN A 127 -15.00 11.86 2.07
N PRO A 128 -14.37 11.26 3.10
CA PRO A 128 -12.92 11.35 3.29
C PRO A 128 -12.18 10.82 2.06
N ARG A 129 -11.01 11.41 1.74
CA ARG A 129 -10.22 11.11 0.54
C ARG A 129 -9.94 9.62 0.38
N LEU A 130 -9.54 8.94 1.46
CA LEU A 130 -9.29 7.49 1.44
C LEU A 130 -10.51 6.67 0.98
N ILE A 131 -11.73 7.11 1.31
CA ILE A 131 -12.96 6.45 0.88
C ILE A 131 -13.30 6.81 -0.56
N SER A 132 -13.19 8.09 -0.96
CA SER A 132 -13.47 8.49 -2.35
C SER A 132 -12.49 7.84 -3.34
N THR A 133 -11.21 7.77 -3.01
CA THR A 133 -10.19 7.03 -3.80
C THR A 133 -10.61 5.57 -3.98
N ALA A 134 -10.95 4.87 -2.89
CA ALA A 134 -11.35 3.47 -2.98
C ALA A 134 -12.63 3.25 -3.80
N LEU A 135 -13.58 4.18 -3.75
CA LEU A 135 -14.78 4.12 -4.58
C LEU A 135 -14.47 4.33 -6.06
N ALA A 136 -13.57 5.26 -6.40
CA ALA A 136 -13.12 5.47 -7.78
C ALA A 136 -12.37 4.24 -8.32
N GLN A 137 -11.48 3.64 -7.52
CA GLN A 137 -10.80 2.38 -7.86
C GLN A 137 -11.80 1.26 -8.12
N ARG A 138 -12.83 1.13 -7.27
CA ARG A 138 -13.89 0.13 -7.45
C ARG A 138 -14.64 0.34 -8.76
N GLU A 139 -15.06 1.57 -9.05
CA GLU A 139 -15.76 1.92 -10.30
C GLU A 139 -14.90 1.61 -11.53
N PHE A 140 -13.64 2.00 -11.51
CA PHE A 140 -12.72 1.71 -12.61
C PHE A 140 -12.58 0.20 -12.84
N ARG A 141 -12.36 -0.58 -11.76
CA ARG A 141 -12.17 -2.03 -11.80
C ARG A 141 -13.41 -2.82 -12.26
N GLN A 142 -14.62 -2.29 -12.08
CA GLN A 142 -15.86 -2.95 -12.53
C GLN A 142 -15.95 -3.12 -14.05
N GLN A 143 -15.13 -2.40 -14.81
CA GLN A 143 -15.08 -2.53 -16.27
C GLN A 143 -14.40 -3.82 -16.75
N PHE A 144 -13.70 -4.55 -15.86
CA PHE A 144 -12.88 -5.70 -16.21
C PHE A 144 -13.36 -6.96 -15.50
N THR A 145 -12.99 -8.13 -16.04
CA THR A 145 -13.38 -9.41 -15.41
C THR A 145 -12.77 -9.62 -14.02
N GLY A 146 -11.65 -8.93 -13.71
CA GLY A 146 -10.80 -9.26 -12.57
C GLY A 146 -10.17 -10.65 -12.72
N GLY A 147 -9.66 -11.17 -11.60
CA GLY A 147 -9.09 -12.51 -11.51
C GLY A 147 -8.09 -12.62 -10.36
N PRO A 148 -7.36 -13.75 -10.25
CA PRO A 148 -6.44 -14.01 -9.14
C PRO A 148 -5.25 -13.05 -9.07
N TYR A 149 -5.00 -12.30 -10.15
CA TYR A 149 -3.93 -11.30 -10.20
C TYR A 149 -4.42 -9.88 -9.95
N ASP A 150 -5.73 -9.66 -9.82
CA ASP A 150 -6.28 -8.32 -9.61
C ASP A 150 -6.09 -7.86 -8.17
N GLY A 151 -5.46 -6.70 -7.98
CA GLY A 151 -5.35 -6.06 -6.66
C GLY A 151 -4.08 -5.24 -6.49
N TYR A 152 -3.84 -4.80 -5.25
CA TYR A 152 -2.72 -3.94 -4.88
C TYR A 152 -1.79 -4.66 -3.90
N ASP A 153 -0.50 -4.57 -4.16
CA ASP A 153 0.55 -4.79 -3.17
C ASP A 153 1.13 -3.43 -2.79
N VAL A 154 0.95 -2.99 -1.54
CA VAL A 154 1.23 -1.62 -1.12
C VAL A 154 2.20 -1.59 0.04
N VAL A 155 3.28 -0.83 -0.14
CA VAL A 155 4.28 -0.55 0.87
C VAL A 155 4.19 0.94 1.22
N CYS A 156 4.22 1.25 2.51
CA CYS A 156 4.24 2.63 2.97
C CYS A 156 5.39 2.85 3.93
N GLU A 157 5.99 4.03 3.85
CA GLU A 157 7.15 4.41 4.63
C GLU A 157 7.11 5.91 4.96
N LEU A 158 7.90 6.30 5.95
CA LEU A 158 8.15 7.70 6.27
C LEU A 158 9.40 8.14 5.51
N LEU A 159 9.20 8.95 4.48
CA LEU A 159 10.26 9.33 3.55
C LEU A 159 11.17 10.43 4.11
N PRO A 160 12.50 10.28 4.01
CA PRO A 160 13.42 11.36 4.35
C PRO A 160 13.33 12.52 3.33
N PRO A 161 13.74 13.75 3.71
CA PRO A 161 14.25 14.12 5.04
C PRO A 161 13.16 14.49 6.05
N ASN A 162 11.90 14.63 5.62
CA ASN A 162 10.83 15.25 6.44
C ASN A 162 9.85 14.24 7.05
N ASP A 163 10.18 12.94 7.01
CA ASP A 163 9.34 11.85 7.50
C ASP A 163 7.90 11.91 6.93
N ILE A 164 7.78 12.18 5.64
CA ILE A 164 6.47 12.25 4.97
C ILE A 164 5.94 10.82 4.81
N TYR A 165 4.76 10.54 5.36
CA TYR A 165 4.12 9.25 5.14
C TYR A 165 3.64 9.15 3.69
N ALA A 166 4.25 8.24 2.94
CA ALA A 166 3.92 8.00 1.54
C ALA A 166 3.74 6.50 1.31
N CYS A 167 2.86 6.17 0.37
CA CYS A 167 2.57 4.80 -0.02
C CYS A 167 2.88 4.61 -1.51
N PHE A 168 3.53 3.51 -1.81
CA PHE A 168 3.90 3.06 -3.14
C PHE A 168 3.28 1.68 -3.39
N ALA A 169 2.89 1.42 -4.63
CA ALA A 169 2.13 0.22 -4.94
C ALA A 169 2.58 -0.46 -6.22
N ILE A 170 2.47 -1.78 -6.20
CA ILE A 170 2.33 -2.60 -7.39
C ILE A 170 0.82 -2.85 -7.57
N SER A 171 0.25 -2.17 -8.55
CA SER A 171 -1.17 -2.20 -8.86
C SER A 171 -1.41 -3.10 -10.06
N HIS A 172 -2.02 -4.24 -9.82
CA HIS A 172 -2.37 -5.22 -10.85
C HIS A 172 -3.84 -5.11 -11.24
N TYR A 173 -4.06 -5.18 -12.54
CA TYR A 173 -5.39 -5.20 -13.16
C TYR A 173 -5.52 -6.38 -14.09
N GLN A 174 -6.65 -7.09 -14.02
CA GLN A 174 -6.88 -8.27 -14.85
C GLN A 174 -8.18 -8.18 -15.67
N ASN A 175 -8.07 -8.49 -16.96
CA ASN A 175 -9.20 -8.67 -17.86
C ASN A 175 -8.99 -9.92 -18.72
N LYS A 176 -9.80 -10.97 -18.50
CA LYS A 176 -9.63 -12.31 -19.07
C LYS A 176 -8.21 -12.85 -18.75
N ASP A 177 -7.46 -13.21 -19.79
CA ASP A 177 -6.07 -13.65 -19.69
C ASP A 177 -5.08 -12.48 -19.66
N ARG A 178 -5.50 -11.23 -19.89
CA ARG A 178 -4.61 -10.07 -19.88
C ARG A 178 -4.41 -9.54 -18.45
N VAL A 179 -3.16 -9.26 -18.09
CA VAL A 179 -2.80 -8.56 -16.84
C VAL A 179 -1.92 -7.36 -17.16
N CYS A 180 -2.29 -6.20 -16.62
CA CYS A 180 -1.58 -4.94 -16.76
C CYS A 180 -1.21 -4.43 -15.37
N THR A 181 0.05 -4.06 -15.20
CA THR A 181 0.61 -3.70 -13.89
C THR A 181 1.22 -2.31 -13.94
N ALA A 182 0.81 -1.45 -13.02
CA ALA A 182 1.50 -0.20 -12.69
C ALA A 182 2.31 -0.41 -11.41
N GLU A 183 3.62 -0.24 -11.46
CA GLU A 183 4.49 -0.29 -10.28
C GLU A 183 5.02 1.11 -10.01
N GLN A 184 4.95 1.53 -8.76
CA GLN A 184 5.69 2.66 -8.24
C GLN A 184 6.51 2.20 -7.05
N TYR A 185 7.74 2.71 -6.94
CA TYR A 185 8.57 2.52 -5.76
C TYR A 185 9.48 3.71 -5.53
N TRP A 186 9.90 3.91 -4.29
CA TRP A 186 10.91 4.90 -3.94
C TRP A 186 12.26 4.23 -3.73
N ALA A 187 13.30 4.84 -4.30
CA ALA A 187 14.69 4.44 -4.06
C ALA A 187 15.59 5.65 -4.27
N THR A 188 16.75 5.69 -3.60
CA THR A 188 17.80 6.69 -3.88
C THR A 188 17.30 8.14 -3.98
N GLY A 189 16.28 8.52 -3.19
CA GLY A 189 15.71 9.87 -3.17
C GLY A 189 14.79 10.23 -4.35
N SER A 190 14.35 9.25 -5.15
CA SER A 190 13.47 9.47 -6.31
C SER A 190 12.35 8.43 -6.37
N VAL A 191 11.22 8.83 -6.97
CA VAL A 191 10.15 7.90 -7.32
C VAL A 191 10.44 7.32 -8.70
N TYR A 192 10.32 6.01 -8.80
CA TYR A 192 10.43 5.24 -10.03
C TYR A 192 9.05 4.70 -10.36
N ALA A 193 8.72 4.66 -11.64
CA ALA A 193 7.50 4.02 -12.12
C ALA A 193 7.83 3.03 -13.23
N GLN A 194 7.18 1.87 -13.20
CA GLN A 194 7.32 0.84 -14.23
C GLN A 194 5.94 0.33 -14.64
N ARG A 195 5.82 -0.06 -15.91
CA ARG A 195 4.60 -0.63 -16.45
C ARG A 195 4.90 -1.97 -17.06
N TYR A 196 3.98 -2.91 -16.87
CA TYR A 196 4.13 -4.25 -17.39
C TYR A 196 2.84 -4.75 -18.02
N VAL A 197 3.02 -5.56 -19.04
CA VAL A 197 1.96 -6.33 -19.71
C VAL A 197 2.30 -7.80 -19.60
N ALA A 198 1.34 -8.60 -19.16
CA ALA A 198 1.47 -10.05 -19.08
C ALA A 198 0.19 -10.74 -19.58
N LYS A 199 0.31 -12.04 -19.85
CA LYS A 199 -0.82 -12.95 -20.10
C LYS A 199 -0.85 -14.08 -19.10
N VAL A 200 -2.03 -14.55 -18.73
CA VAL A 200 -2.23 -15.74 -17.92
C VAL A 200 -2.30 -16.95 -18.84
N VAL A 201 -1.24 -17.76 -18.83
CA VAL A 201 -1.13 -19.04 -19.55
C VAL A 201 -0.88 -20.12 -18.51
N ASP A 202 -1.72 -21.15 -18.45
CA ASP A 202 -1.61 -22.23 -17.44
C ASP A 202 -1.48 -21.72 -16.00
N GLN A 203 -2.33 -20.75 -15.64
CA GLN A 203 -2.32 -20.06 -14.35
C GLN A 203 -0.98 -19.36 -14.05
N LYS A 204 -0.22 -18.99 -15.08
CA LYS A 204 1.05 -18.27 -14.98
C LYS A 204 1.03 -17.01 -15.85
N LEU A 205 1.37 -15.88 -15.25
CA LEU A 205 1.78 -14.60 -15.81
C LEU A 205 3.03 -14.83 -16.65
N VAL A 206 2.85 -14.78 -17.95
CA VAL A 206 3.91 -14.76 -18.95
C VAL A 206 4.09 -13.31 -19.36
N PRO A 207 5.28 -12.71 -19.13
CA PRO A 207 5.56 -11.36 -19.59
C PRO A 207 5.37 -11.20 -21.09
N VAL A 208 4.79 -10.07 -21.49
CA VAL A 208 4.61 -9.65 -22.88
C VAL A 208 5.42 -8.39 -23.17
N ALA A 209 5.35 -7.40 -22.28
CA ALA A 209 6.12 -6.19 -22.43
C ALA A 209 6.35 -5.46 -21.10
N SER A 210 7.32 -4.55 -21.09
CA SER A 210 7.54 -3.60 -20.01
C SER A 210 8.07 -2.27 -20.52
N CYS A 211 8.04 -1.26 -19.66
CA CYS A 211 8.75 0.00 -19.84
C CYS A 211 8.94 0.67 -18.48
N SER A 212 9.82 1.66 -18.39
CA SER A 212 10.05 2.41 -17.17
C SER A 212 10.06 3.93 -17.35
N TYR A 213 9.72 4.65 -16.29
CA TYR A 213 10.00 6.06 -16.09
C TYR A 213 11.13 6.16 -15.08
N ASN A 214 12.27 6.70 -15.52
CA ASN A 214 13.50 6.80 -14.74
C ASN A 214 14.09 5.46 -14.25
N GLY A 215 13.76 4.32 -14.88
CA GLY A 215 14.26 3.00 -14.49
C GLY A 215 15.38 2.46 -15.40
N ASN A 216 15.65 1.16 -15.27
CA ASN A 216 16.67 0.44 -16.06
C ASN A 216 16.11 -0.23 -17.33
N ASP A 217 14.88 0.12 -17.75
CA ASP A 217 14.20 -0.43 -18.94
C ASP A 217 13.96 0.67 -19.99
N ASP A 218 13.47 0.30 -21.18
CA ASP A 218 13.09 1.26 -22.23
C ASP A 218 12.09 2.31 -21.67
N ASN A 219 12.25 3.57 -22.10
CA ASN A 219 11.38 4.66 -21.66
C ASN A 219 9.94 4.42 -22.09
N CYS A 220 9.00 4.52 -21.13
CA CYS A 220 7.59 4.34 -21.43
C CYS A 220 7.07 5.38 -22.44
N PRO A 221 6.22 4.97 -23.41
CA PRO A 221 5.49 5.89 -24.29
C PRO A 221 4.79 7.02 -23.52
N GLY A 222 4.85 8.24 -24.06
CA GLY A 222 4.37 9.44 -23.38
C GLY A 222 5.32 9.99 -22.30
N GLY A 223 6.52 9.42 -22.17
CA GLY A 223 7.62 9.96 -21.37
C GLY A 223 8.41 11.06 -22.09
N ILE A 224 9.53 11.46 -21.48
CA ILE A 224 10.34 12.61 -21.91
C ILE A 224 11.19 12.32 -23.18
N SER A 225 11.28 11.06 -23.61
CA SER A 225 12.11 10.64 -24.74
C SER A 225 11.30 10.46 -26.02
N ASP A 226 11.80 11.02 -27.13
CA ASP A 226 11.25 10.84 -28.48
C ASP A 226 11.39 9.40 -29.00
N GLU A 227 12.22 8.57 -28.35
CA GLU A 227 12.42 7.14 -28.69
C GLU A 227 11.65 6.19 -27.77
N ALA A 228 10.75 6.73 -26.94
CA ALA A 228 9.97 5.95 -25.98
C ALA A 228 9.15 4.84 -26.65
N ARG A 229 9.33 3.61 -26.18
CA ARG A 229 8.71 2.39 -26.72
C ARG A 229 8.54 1.35 -25.63
N TRP A 230 7.68 0.37 -25.90
CA TRP A 230 7.60 -0.84 -25.07
C TRP A 230 8.77 -1.77 -25.37
N ASN A 231 9.40 -2.30 -24.32
CA ASN A 231 10.28 -3.45 -24.42
C ASN A 231 9.41 -4.71 -24.58
N THR A 232 9.39 -5.31 -25.79
CA THR A 232 8.58 -6.50 -26.11
C THR A 232 9.34 -7.83 -25.99
N GLY A 233 10.56 -7.81 -25.46
CA GLY A 233 11.32 -9.01 -25.11
C GLY A 233 11.90 -8.92 -23.70
N PRO A 234 11.12 -8.47 -22.69
CA PRO A 234 11.71 -8.11 -21.43
C PRO A 234 12.24 -9.37 -20.74
N LYS A 235 13.51 -9.32 -20.32
CA LYS A 235 14.02 -10.20 -19.27
C LYS A 235 13.44 -9.69 -17.95
N VAL A 236 12.12 -9.78 -17.79
CA VAL A 236 11.42 -9.23 -16.62
C VAL A 236 12.14 -9.72 -15.40
N ARG A 237 12.49 -8.78 -14.52
CA ARG A 237 13.03 -9.11 -13.22
C ARG A 237 12.02 -10.00 -12.52
N THR A 238 12.38 -11.28 -12.44
CA THR A 238 11.67 -12.21 -11.61
C THR A 238 11.89 -11.75 -10.17
N PRO A 239 10.84 -11.55 -9.37
CA PRO A 239 9.46 -11.83 -9.71
C PRO A 239 8.65 -10.51 -9.83
N MET A 240 8.03 -10.27 -11.00
CA MET A 240 6.62 -9.81 -11.02
C MET A 240 5.77 -10.93 -10.38
N GLY A 241 6.05 -11.21 -9.11
CA GLY A 241 5.70 -12.46 -8.48
C GLY A 241 4.23 -12.65 -8.55
N TYR A 242 3.84 -13.88 -8.86
CA TYR A 242 2.49 -14.30 -8.53
C TYR A 242 2.26 -13.87 -7.10
N PRO A 243 1.24 -13.01 -6.85
CA PRO A 243 0.81 -12.80 -5.50
C PRO A 243 0.51 -14.20 -4.95
N THR A 244 1.32 -14.64 -3.99
CA THR A 244 1.23 -16.01 -3.43
C THR A 244 -0.04 -16.17 -2.60
N LYS A 245 -0.76 -15.05 -2.39
CA LYS A 245 -2.03 -14.90 -1.69
C LYS A 245 -2.86 -13.87 -2.46
N PRO A 246 -4.20 -13.94 -2.39
CA PRO A 246 -5.05 -12.90 -2.95
C PRO A 246 -4.68 -11.51 -2.44
N LEU A 247 -4.63 -10.52 -3.33
CA LEU A 247 -4.37 -9.13 -3.00
C LEU A 247 -5.68 -8.39 -2.66
N PRO A 248 -5.64 -7.35 -1.80
CA PRO A 248 -6.74 -6.41 -1.65
C PRO A 248 -7.09 -5.77 -2.99
N ARG A 249 -8.38 -5.67 -3.31
CA ARG A 249 -8.85 -5.06 -4.56
C ARG A 249 -8.92 -3.53 -4.50
N LEU A 250 -8.82 -2.93 -3.32
CA LEU A 250 -8.91 -1.50 -3.06
C LEU A 250 -7.81 -1.09 -2.08
N ASP A 251 -7.21 0.07 -2.30
CA ASP A 251 -6.31 0.70 -1.34
C ASP A 251 -6.40 2.23 -1.45
N GLY A 252 -7.07 2.86 -0.48
CA GLY A 252 -7.34 4.30 -0.51
C GLY A 252 -6.09 5.19 -0.39
N GLU A 253 -4.94 4.62 -0.02
CA GLU A 253 -3.65 5.35 0.01
C GLU A 253 -3.03 5.50 -1.38
N VAL A 254 -3.46 4.69 -2.36
CA VAL A 254 -2.89 4.63 -3.71
C VAL A 254 -3.70 5.50 -4.66
N TYR A 255 -3.09 6.57 -5.17
CA TYR A 255 -3.69 7.40 -6.21
C TYR A 255 -3.23 6.90 -7.59
N ASP A 256 -4.11 6.23 -8.32
CA ASP A 256 -3.79 5.53 -9.56
C ASP A 256 -4.59 6.02 -10.78
N SER A 257 -5.38 7.09 -10.63
CA SER A 257 -6.19 7.61 -11.72
C SER A 257 -5.36 8.09 -12.92
N ASP A 258 -4.12 8.51 -12.69
CA ASP A 258 -3.19 8.93 -13.75
C ASP A 258 -2.79 7.76 -14.66
N ASP A 259 -3.00 6.51 -14.21
CA ASP A 259 -2.73 5.30 -14.97
C ASP A 259 -3.98 4.76 -15.72
N TYR A 260 -5.18 5.30 -15.49
CA TYR A 260 -6.42 4.70 -15.99
C TYR A 260 -6.52 4.63 -17.51
N ASP A 261 -6.05 5.65 -18.23
CA ASP A 261 -6.13 5.68 -19.70
C ASP A 261 -5.31 4.56 -20.33
N TRP A 262 -4.04 4.40 -19.92
CA TRP A 262 -3.19 3.34 -20.47
C TRP A 262 -3.62 1.95 -19.97
N LEU A 263 -4.07 1.84 -18.72
CA LEU A 263 -4.59 0.59 -18.17
C LEU A 263 -5.80 0.12 -18.97
N LYS A 264 -6.73 1.02 -19.30
CA LYS A 264 -7.88 0.69 -20.14
C LYS A 264 -7.46 0.17 -21.50
N ALA A 265 -6.57 0.89 -22.20
CA ALA A 265 -6.02 0.43 -23.48
C ALA A 265 -5.36 -0.95 -23.33
N CYS A 266 -4.47 -1.12 -22.36
CA CYS A 266 -3.75 -2.37 -22.11
C CYS A 266 -4.67 -3.57 -21.86
N LEU A 267 -5.76 -3.35 -21.13
CA LEU A 267 -6.69 -4.41 -20.72
C LEU A 267 -7.70 -4.79 -21.80
N THR A 268 -8.02 -3.90 -22.75
CA THR A 268 -9.11 -4.12 -23.72
C THR A 268 -8.68 -4.18 -25.18
N ASP A 269 -7.57 -3.56 -25.55
CA ASP A 269 -7.04 -3.57 -26.92
C ASP A 269 -6.16 -4.82 -27.14
N ASP A 270 -6.56 -5.66 -28.08
CA ASP A 270 -5.86 -6.89 -28.44
C ASP A 270 -4.54 -6.64 -29.19
N THR A 271 -4.39 -5.45 -29.78
CA THR A 271 -3.16 -4.99 -30.43
C THR A 271 -2.14 -4.41 -29.45
N PHE A 272 -2.52 -4.21 -28.18
CA PHE A 272 -1.63 -3.67 -27.15
C PHE A 272 -0.61 -4.72 -26.64
N PRO A 273 0.67 -4.33 -26.42
CA PRO A 273 1.26 -3.01 -26.66
C PRO A 273 1.78 -2.86 -28.10
N LEU A 274 1.44 -1.76 -28.78
CA LEU A 274 2.08 -1.39 -30.05
C LEU A 274 3.43 -0.71 -29.79
N ALA A 275 4.40 -0.97 -30.66
CA ALA A 275 5.73 -0.33 -30.64
C ALA A 275 5.69 1.18 -30.96
N ASN A 276 4.59 1.70 -31.53
CA ASN A 276 4.41 3.11 -31.88
C ASN A 276 3.39 3.79 -30.93
N PRO A 277 3.80 4.80 -30.12
CA PRO A 277 2.95 5.50 -29.17
C PRO A 277 1.72 6.20 -29.76
N THR A 278 1.77 6.62 -31.03
CA THR A 278 0.73 7.49 -31.62
C THR A 278 -0.56 6.76 -31.99
N THR A 279 -0.54 5.43 -31.97
CA THR A 279 -1.64 4.55 -32.40
C THR A 279 -2.02 3.49 -31.37
N ALA A 280 -1.33 3.39 -30.24
CA ALA A 280 -1.66 2.41 -29.19
C ALA A 280 -2.99 2.80 -28.52
N GLY A 281 -4.02 1.94 -28.59
CA GLY A 281 -5.32 2.19 -27.98
C GLY A 281 -6.23 3.18 -28.73
N ARG A 282 -6.06 3.35 -30.06
CA ARG A 282 -7.07 4.01 -30.91
C ARG A 282 -8.03 3.02 -31.55
#